data_AF-A0A2H0B6H9-F1
#
_entry.id   AF-A0A2H0B6H9-F1
#
_cell.length_a   1.000
_cell.length_b   1.000
_cell.length_c   1.000
_cell.angle_alpha   90.00
_cell.angle_beta   90.00
_cell.angle_gamma   90.00
#
_symmetry.space_group_name_H-M   'P 1'
#
loop_
_entity.id
_entity.type
_entity.pdbx_description
1 polymer ?
#
loop_
_entity_poly.entity_id
_entity_poly.type
_entity_poly.pdbx_seq_one_letter_code
_entity_poly.pdbx_strand_id
1 'polypeptide(L)'
;MKFIIEKNVKVTFPELDLLVVEIHDVKVKKVSNIFTSADFDVFNEVKLLDSFFDRVEFASFRELYKKLNIDLVKYPPAVEFLFKRFLKNNKIPNINNVVDCVNKVAVTSLVPLGAFDFNAI
;
A
#
# COMPACT_ATOMS: atom_id res chain seq x y z
N MET A 1 -22.84 5.09 -1.66
CA MET A 1 -22.35 4.65 -2.99
C MET A 1 -22.47 3.12 -3.11
N LYS A 2 -22.65 2.56 -4.32
CA LYS A 2 -22.46 1.12 -4.57
C LYS A 2 -21.06 0.94 -5.15
N PHE A 3 -20.12 0.42 -4.37
CA PHE A 3 -18.85 -0.06 -4.90
C PHE A 3 -19.13 -1.29 -5.76
N ILE A 4 -18.78 -1.25 -7.05
CA ILE A 4 -19.01 -2.35 -7.99
C ILE A 4 -17.65 -2.86 -8.47
N ILE A 5 -17.32 -4.09 -8.10
CA ILE A 5 -16.24 -4.83 -8.73
C ILE A 5 -16.83 -5.46 -9.98
N GLU A 6 -16.37 -5.05 -11.16
CA GLU A 6 -16.82 -5.66 -12.39
C GLU A 6 -16.53 -7.17 -12.39
N LYS A 7 -17.50 -7.97 -12.82
CA LYS A 7 -17.36 -9.43 -12.91
C LYS A 7 -16.12 -9.84 -13.71
N ASN A 8 -15.79 -9.05 -14.74
CA ASN A 8 -14.61 -9.27 -15.59
C ASN A 8 -13.30 -9.26 -14.78
N VAL A 9 -13.21 -8.51 -13.67
CA VAL A 9 -11.99 -8.50 -12.83
C VAL A 9 -11.70 -9.89 -12.30
N LYS A 10 -12.69 -10.62 -11.78
CA LYS A 10 -12.48 -11.98 -11.25
C LYS A 10 -12.29 -13.01 -12.36
N VAL A 11 -12.83 -12.77 -13.56
CA VAL A 11 -12.58 -13.62 -14.74
C VAL A 11 -11.13 -13.46 -15.23
N THR A 12 -10.64 -12.22 -15.32
CA THR A 12 -9.27 -11.92 -15.76
C THR A 12 -8.23 -12.27 -14.69
N PHE A 13 -8.58 -12.08 -13.41
CA PHE A 13 -7.71 -12.31 -12.26
C PHE A 13 -8.41 -13.23 -11.24
N PRO A 14 -8.49 -14.54 -11.51
CA PRO A 14 -9.21 -15.47 -10.64
C PRO A 14 -8.61 -15.58 -9.23
N GLU A 15 -7.30 -15.38 -9.12
CA GLU A 15 -6.55 -15.40 -7.85
C GLU A 15 -6.59 -14.06 -7.11
N LEU A 16 -7.14 -12.99 -7.71
CA LEU A 16 -7.24 -11.70 -7.05
C LEU A 16 -8.42 -11.71 -6.08
N ASP A 17 -8.12 -11.60 -4.79
CA ASP A 17 -9.10 -11.33 -3.76
C ASP A 17 -9.04 -9.87 -3.36
N LEU A 18 -10.19 -9.19 -3.45
CA LEU A 18 -10.33 -7.80 -3.05
C LEU A 18 -11.10 -7.74 -1.73
N LEU A 19 -10.49 -7.16 -0.71
CA LEU A 19 -11.14 -6.85 0.56
C LEU A 19 -11.49 -5.37 0.60
N VAL A 20 -12.74 -5.07 0.93
CA VAL A 20 -13.21 -3.70 1.18
C VAL A 20 -13.76 -3.63 2.59
N VAL A 21 -13.29 -2.65 3.35
CA VAL A 21 -13.76 -2.38 4.72
C VAL A 21 -14.24 -0.95 4.78
N GLU A 22 -15.49 -0.77 5.19
CA GLU A 22 -16.07 0.54 5.45
C GLU A 22 -15.87 0.90 6.91
N ILE A 23 -15.38 2.11 7.16
CA ILE A 23 -15.17 2.63 8.52
C ILE A 23 -15.91 3.97 8.60
N HIS A 24 -16.87 4.05 9.52
CA HIS A 24 -17.67 5.25 9.74
C HIS A 24 -17.11 6.10 10.87
N ASP A 25 -17.58 7.35 10.96
CA ASP A 25 -17.23 8.31 12.02
C ASP A 25 -15.73 8.59 12.19
N VAL A 26 -14.97 8.43 11.10
CA VAL A 26 -13.53 8.69 11.07
C VAL A 26 -13.26 10.19 11.12
N LYS A 27 -12.51 10.62 12.14
CA LYS A 27 -12.01 11.99 12.25
C LYS A 27 -10.61 12.08 11.67
N VAL A 28 -10.49 12.66 10.47
CA VAL A 28 -9.19 12.92 9.85
C VAL A 28 -8.51 14.10 10.54
N LYS A 29 -7.28 13.88 11.00
CA LYS A 29 -6.47 14.89 11.68
C LYS A 29 -5.02 14.76 11.24
N LYS A 30 -4.31 15.89 11.19
CA LYS A 30 -2.86 15.87 11.09
C LYS A 30 -2.29 15.38 12.42
N VAL A 31 -1.60 14.25 12.39
CA VAL A 31 -1.00 13.62 13.55
C VAL A 31 0.42 13.20 13.16
N SER A 32 1.39 13.42 14.04
CA SER A 32 2.75 12.91 13.88
C SER A 32 2.91 11.58 14.61
N ASN A 33 3.91 10.79 14.22
CA ASN A 33 4.37 9.60 14.95
C ASN A 33 3.41 8.38 14.92
N ILE A 34 2.63 8.20 13.84
CA ILE A 34 1.89 6.95 13.59
C ILE A 34 2.87 5.77 13.38
N PHE A 35 3.97 6.05 12.68
CA PHE A 35 5.12 5.16 12.58
C PHE A 35 5.94 5.23 13.87
N THR A 36 6.24 4.07 14.41
CA THR A 36 7.06 3.85 15.61
C THR A 36 8.47 3.44 15.22
N SER A 37 9.41 3.45 16.17
CA SER A 37 10.77 2.96 15.93
C SER A 37 10.78 1.51 15.43
N ALA A 38 9.92 0.65 15.98
CA ALA A 38 9.80 -0.74 15.56
C ALA A 38 9.38 -0.88 14.09
N ASP A 39 8.52 0.01 13.58
CA ASP A 39 8.17 0.01 12.16
C ASP A 39 9.40 0.34 11.30
N PHE A 40 10.22 1.30 11.74
CA PHE A 40 11.47 1.66 11.06
C PHE A 40 12.52 0.55 11.13
N ASP A 41 12.55 -0.24 12.19
CA ASP A 41 13.45 -1.40 12.30
C ASP A 41 13.13 -2.44 11.22
N VAL A 42 11.85 -2.72 10.97
CA VAL A 42 11.43 -3.58 9.85
C VAL A 42 11.94 -3.04 8.52
N PHE A 43 11.79 -1.73 8.26
CA PHE A 43 12.33 -1.13 7.05
C PHE A 43 13.86 -1.24 6.95
N ASN A 44 14.57 -1.12 8.07
CA ASN A 44 16.02 -1.20 8.12
C ASN A 44 16.52 -2.64 7.90
N GLU A 45 15.90 -3.63 8.53
CA GLU A 45 16.21 -5.06 8.31
C GLU A 45 16.01 -5.43 6.84
N VAL A 46 14.88 -5.02 6.29
CA VAL A 46 14.53 -5.25 4.89
C VAL A 46 15.50 -4.52 3.94
N LYS A 47 15.96 -3.32 4.29
CA LYS A 47 16.99 -2.57 3.55
C LYS A 47 18.34 -3.29 3.56
N LEU A 48 18.72 -3.92 4.67
CA LEU A 48 20.01 -4.61 4.81
C LEU A 48 20.07 -5.90 4.00
N LEU A 49 18.92 -6.54 3.76
CA LEU A 49 18.87 -7.84 3.09
C LEU A 49 18.79 -7.76 1.56
N ASP A 50 18.69 -6.56 0.94
CA ASP A 50 18.37 -6.32 -0.49
C ASP A 50 17.14 -7.08 -1.05
N SER A 51 16.48 -7.87 -0.20
CA SER A 51 15.52 -8.92 -0.56
C SER A 51 14.08 -8.43 -0.58
N PHE A 52 13.83 -7.15 -0.31
CA PHE A 52 12.47 -6.59 -0.31
C PHE A 52 11.76 -6.82 -1.64
N PHE A 53 12.47 -6.56 -2.74
CA PHE A 53 11.95 -6.71 -4.08
C PHE A 53 11.81 -8.17 -4.51
N ASP A 54 12.49 -9.08 -3.80
CA ASP A 54 12.46 -10.53 -4.02
C ASP A 54 11.35 -11.22 -3.22
N ARG A 55 10.66 -10.50 -2.33
CA ARG A 55 9.51 -11.01 -1.58
C ARG A 55 8.37 -11.37 -2.52
N VAL A 56 7.78 -12.54 -2.28
CA VAL A 56 6.70 -13.08 -3.11
C VAL A 56 5.51 -12.12 -3.19
N GLU A 57 5.15 -11.49 -2.07
CA GLU A 57 4.06 -10.53 -1.97
C GLU A 57 4.27 -9.38 -2.96
N PHE A 58 5.48 -8.85 -2.99
CA PHE A 58 5.85 -7.74 -3.86
C PHE A 58 5.88 -8.12 -5.34
N ALA A 59 6.49 -9.27 -5.66
CA ALA A 59 6.54 -9.79 -7.02
C ALA A 59 5.13 -10.03 -7.58
N SER A 60 4.22 -10.60 -6.77
CA SER A 60 2.83 -10.83 -7.16
C SER A 60 2.10 -9.55 -7.56
N PHE A 61 2.26 -8.45 -6.81
CA PHE A 61 1.61 -7.18 -7.16
C PHE A 61 2.21 -6.52 -8.40
N ARG A 62 3.53 -6.65 -8.62
CA ARG A 62 4.15 -6.20 -9.86
C ARG A 62 3.63 -6.96 -11.08
N GLU A 63 3.52 -8.28 -10.99
CA GLU A 63 2.95 -9.10 -12.05
C GLU A 63 1.49 -8.75 -12.32
N LEU A 64 0.69 -8.50 -11.28
CA LEU A 64 -0.68 -8.00 -11.42
C LEU A 64 -0.73 -6.67 -12.19
N TYR A 65 0.11 -5.69 -11.81
CA TYR A 65 0.17 -4.38 -12.48
C TYR A 65 0.60 -4.50 -13.94
N LYS A 66 1.57 -5.39 -14.25
CA LYS A 66 1.96 -5.69 -15.64
C LYS A 66 0.79 -6.25 -16.45
N LYS A 67 0.04 -7.22 -15.90
CA LYS A 67 -1.14 -7.78 -16.56
C LYS A 67 -2.25 -6.73 -16.78
N LEU A 68 -2.30 -5.70 -15.93
CA LEU A 68 -3.17 -4.53 -16.10
C LEU A 68 -2.61 -3.47 -17.07
N ASN A 69 -1.47 -3.71 -17.72
CA ASN A 69 -0.75 -2.76 -18.57
C ASN A 69 -0.40 -1.43 -17.86
N ILE A 70 -0.15 -1.48 -16.56
CA ILE A 70 0.29 -0.32 -15.77
C ILE A 70 1.82 -0.20 -15.87
N ASP A 71 2.29 0.99 -16.25
CA ASP A 71 3.70 1.33 -16.24
C ASP A 71 4.23 1.34 -14.79
N LEU A 72 5.04 0.33 -14.44
CA LEU A 72 5.62 0.15 -13.11
C LEU A 72 6.67 1.20 -12.74
N VAL A 73 7.26 1.89 -13.71
CA VAL A 73 8.23 2.97 -13.46
C VAL A 73 7.49 4.22 -13.04
N LYS A 74 6.41 4.56 -13.76
CA LYS A 74 5.60 5.74 -13.50
C LYS A 74 4.64 5.55 -12.32
N TYR A 75 4.06 4.36 -12.20
CA TYR A 75 3.03 4.02 -11.21
C TYR A 75 3.35 2.68 -10.52
N PRO A 76 4.44 2.61 -9.74
CA PRO A 76 4.72 1.42 -8.94
C PRO A 76 3.61 1.19 -7.90
N PRO A 77 3.42 -0.05 -7.40
CA PRO A 77 2.54 -0.31 -6.27
C PRO A 77 2.82 0.62 -5.08
N ALA A 78 1.79 0.99 -4.32
CA ALA A 78 1.92 2.01 -3.26
C ALA A 78 3.01 1.65 -2.22
N VAL A 79 3.11 0.37 -1.86
CA VAL A 79 4.14 -0.16 -0.95
C VAL A 79 5.55 0.01 -1.54
N GLU A 80 5.73 -0.25 -2.84
CA GLU A 80 6.99 -0.02 -3.56
C GLU A 80 7.41 1.45 -3.50
N PHE A 81 6.48 2.35 -3.80
CA PHE A 81 6.74 3.78 -3.78
C PHE A 81 7.17 4.24 -2.38
N LEU A 82 6.47 3.77 -1.35
CA LEU A 82 6.75 4.11 0.04
C LEU A 82 8.12 3.58 0.49
N PHE A 83 8.45 2.35 0.14
CA PHE A 83 9.74 1.74 0.45
C PHE A 83 10.90 2.45 -0.26
N LYS A 84 10.78 2.72 -1.56
CA LYS A 84 11.79 3.51 -2.32
C LYS A 84 12.03 4.88 -1.71
N ARG A 85 10.96 5.54 -1.25
CA ARG A 85 11.06 6.83 -0.56
C ARG A 85 11.80 6.71 0.77
N PHE A 86 11.51 5.67 1.54
CA PHE A 86 12.24 5.38 2.77
C PHE A 86 13.73 5.13 2.50
N LEU A 87 14.07 4.29 1.51
CA LEU A 87 15.47 4.02 1.14
C LEU A 87 16.25 5.31 0.81
N LYS A 88 15.61 6.23 0.07
CA LYS A 88 16.25 7.48 -0.38
C LYS A 88 16.46 8.49 0.75
N ASN A 89 15.48 8.66 1.63
CA ASN A 89 15.44 9.80 2.56
C ASN A 89 15.46 9.40 4.05
N ASN A 90 15.45 8.10 4.35
CA ASN A 90 15.25 7.53 5.69
C ASN A 90 13.99 8.09 6.39
N LYS A 91 12.96 8.43 5.60
CA LYS A 91 11.76 9.13 6.03
C LYS A 91 10.54 8.65 5.26
N ILE A 92 9.43 8.53 5.98
CA ILE A 92 8.11 8.21 5.45
C ILE A 92 7.28 9.51 5.43
N PRO A 93 6.37 9.72 4.46
CA PRO A 93 5.46 10.85 4.48
C PRO A 93 4.65 10.91 5.77
N ASN A 94 4.40 12.12 6.27
CA ASN A 94 3.45 12.37 7.34
C ASN A 94 2.30 13.22 6.79
N ILE A 95 1.17 12.58 6.52
CA ILE A 95 0.05 13.20 5.83
C ILE A 95 -1.08 13.49 6.82
N ASN A 96 -1.71 12.43 7.32
CA ASN A 96 -2.76 12.47 8.34
C ASN A 96 -2.88 11.08 8.98
N ASN A 97 -3.62 10.99 10.08
CA ASN A 97 -3.81 9.75 10.82
C ASN A 97 -4.36 8.59 9.98
N VAL A 98 -5.24 8.84 9.01
CA VAL A 98 -5.84 7.77 8.18
C VAL A 98 -4.83 7.24 7.16
N VAL A 99 -4.26 8.14 6.36
CA VAL A 99 -3.30 7.81 5.30
C VAL A 99 -2.05 7.16 5.90
N ASP A 100 -1.55 7.69 7.02
CA ASP A 100 -0.34 7.17 7.64
C ASP A 100 -0.59 5.79 8.28
N CYS A 101 -1.78 5.53 8.84
CA CYS A 101 -2.17 4.20 9.32
C CYS A 101 -2.22 3.18 8.17
N VAL A 102 -2.84 3.54 7.05
CA VAL A 102 -2.95 2.68 5.87
C VAL A 102 -1.57 2.36 5.32
N ASN A 103 -0.71 3.37 5.21
CA ASN A 103 0.68 3.20 4.79
C ASN A 103 1.47 2.29 5.73
N LYS A 104 1.27 2.41 7.05
CA LYS A 104 1.92 1.55 8.05
C LYS A 104 1.50 0.08 7.89
N VAL A 105 0.21 -0.18 7.75
CA VAL A 105 -0.29 -1.55 7.52
C VAL A 105 0.23 -2.09 6.19
N ALA A 106 0.21 -1.28 5.13
CA ALA A 106 0.64 -1.71 3.79
C ALA A 106 2.11 -2.14 3.77
N VAL A 107 2.98 -1.44 4.50
CA VAL A 107 4.40 -1.80 4.57
C VAL A 107 4.61 -3.02 5.43
N THR A 108 3.93 -3.12 6.57
CA THR A 108 4.11 -4.27 7.48
C THR A 108 3.56 -5.57 6.87
N SER A 109 2.51 -5.48 6.05
CA SER A 109 1.93 -6.64 5.35
C SER A 109 2.48 -6.89 3.94
N LEU A 110 3.18 -5.91 3.36
CA LEU A 110 3.60 -5.88 1.95
C LEU A 110 2.45 -5.91 0.93
N VAL A 111 1.22 -5.68 1.38
CA VAL A 111 0.03 -5.63 0.53
C VAL A 111 -0.30 -4.17 0.20
N PRO A 112 -0.44 -3.77 -1.08
CA PRO A 112 -0.93 -2.47 -1.46
C PRO A 112 -2.33 -2.22 -0.91
N LEU A 113 -2.48 -1.12 -0.19
CA LEU A 113 -3.77 -0.68 0.37
C LEU A 113 -4.13 0.69 -0.18
N GLY A 114 -5.42 0.89 -0.39
CA GLY A 114 -6.01 2.18 -0.75
C GLY A 114 -7.00 2.61 0.33
N ALA A 115 -7.10 3.92 0.56
CA ALA A 115 -8.12 4.51 1.40
C ALA A 115 -8.76 5.69 0.68
N PHE A 116 -10.06 5.83 0.93
CA PHE A 116 -10.99 6.50 0.05
C PHE A 116 -12.05 7.17 0.92
N ASP A 117 -12.31 8.46 0.72
CA ASP A 117 -13.40 9.14 1.42
C ASP A 117 -14.73 8.70 0.79
N PHE A 118 -15.51 7.93 1.54
CA PHE A 118 -16.76 7.35 1.08
C PHE A 118 -17.76 8.39 0.58
N ASN A 119 -17.71 9.64 1.06
CA ASN A 119 -18.61 10.70 0.64
C ASN A 119 -18.12 11.47 -0.59
N ALA A 120 -16.84 11.32 -0.96
CA ALA A 120 -16.22 12.03 -2.08
C ALA A 120 -16.07 11.16 -3.34
N ILE A 121 -16.60 9.93 -3.31
CA ILE A 121 -16.46 8.91 -4.37
C ILE A 121 -17.85 8.41 -4.75
#